data_AF-A0A0H3N0Z7-F1
#
_entry.id   AF-A0A0H3N0Z7-F1
#
_cell.length_a   1.000
_cell.length_b   1.000
_cell.length_c   1.000
_cell.angle_alpha   90.00
_cell.angle_beta   90.00
_cell.angle_gamma   90.00
#
_symmetry.space_group_name_H-M   'P 1'
#
loop_
_entity.id
_entity.type
_entity.pdbx_description
1 polymer ?
#
loop_
_entity_poly.entity_id
_entity_poly.type
_entity_poly.pdbx_seq_one_letter_code
_entity_poly.pdbx_strand_id
1 'polypeptide(L)'
;MRISKKVLALGISALLLSVSFPTSINALDKIENIQGVDKYETAGLISDKQDFTTAVLINADSTMVDGIAASGLAGVNNAAILLTNKDDIPEATLQRLNRVTKIYVIGGENSISKDVEKMLLMRRMQVIRIDGVDRVDTSYKIAGEIEKIKNSDKMFLVNGFKDEADAVSVASVAYRDGAPIILTKDIPSAEEDTDLDPWFGVSPVPVYAIGGESTLSDYIVSRYRATRIGGVDRYQTNKNVIEKFYNGAKEFYITSGDDLVYALVASPLAKNAPVVLVSNKSDKSILSGASKVTAIGISDKSIIEQCLDAVKK
;
A
#
# COMPACT_ATOMS: atom_id res chain seq x y z
N MET A 1 33.02 77.16 -39.60
CA MET A 1 32.80 76.17 -38.52
C MET A 1 31.52 75.40 -38.88
N ARG A 2 31.58 74.15 -39.39
CA ARG A 2 31.75 72.86 -38.68
C ARG A 2 30.70 72.72 -37.54
N ILE A 3 29.79 71.74 -37.44
CA ILE A 3 29.56 70.42 -38.05
C ILE A 3 28.06 70.08 -37.88
N SER A 4 27.49 69.35 -38.84
CA SER A 4 26.14 68.74 -38.83
C SER A 4 26.15 67.32 -38.25
N LYS A 5 24.97 66.78 -37.88
CA LYS A 5 24.46 65.37 -38.05
C LYS A 5 23.46 65.01 -36.93
N LYS A 6 22.19 64.72 -37.27
CA LYS A 6 21.58 63.42 -37.64
C LYS A 6 21.33 62.47 -36.45
N VAL A 7 20.03 62.20 -36.25
CA VAL A 7 19.34 60.96 -35.80
C VAL A 7 20.24 59.76 -35.45
N LEU A 8 20.02 59.14 -34.28
CA LEU A 8 20.08 57.68 -34.16
C LEU A 8 19.28 57.17 -32.95
N ALA A 9 18.21 56.43 -33.24
CA ALA A 9 17.57 55.50 -32.31
C ALA A 9 18.48 54.27 -32.16
N LEU A 10 18.66 53.77 -30.93
CA LEU A 10 19.30 52.49 -30.67
C LEU A 10 18.43 51.71 -29.68
N GLY A 11 17.64 50.80 -30.23
CA GLY A 11 16.94 49.77 -29.48
C GLY A 11 17.95 48.72 -29.02
N ILE A 12 17.97 48.45 -27.71
CA ILE A 12 18.73 47.37 -27.12
C ILE A 12 17.80 46.15 -27.07
N SER A 13 17.92 45.27 -28.07
CA SER A 13 17.34 43.93 -28.00
C SER A 13 18.33 43.03 -27.28
N ALA A 14 18.08 42.76 -26.00
CA ALA A 14 18.84 41.78 -25.24
C ALA A 14 18.48 40.36 -25.71
N LEU A 15 19.41 39.70 -26.40
CA LEU A 15 19.29 38.31 -26.81
C LEU A 15 19.53 37.42 -25.56
N LEU A 16 18.46 36.91 -24.96
CA LEU A 16 18.52 35.87 -23.93
C LEU A 16 18.91 34.55 -24.61
N LEU A 17 20.20 34.23 -24.59
CA LEU A 17 20.69 32.89 -24.93
C LEU A 17 20.30 31.93 -23.81
N SER A 18 19.19 31.23 -23.98
CA SER A 18 18.82 30.08 -23.16
C SER A 18 19.83 28.95 -23.42
N VAL A 19 20.80 28.80 -22.53
CA VAL A 19 21.70 27.63 -22.52
C VAL A 19 20.88 26.46 -22.00
N SER A 20 20.30 25.69 -22.92
CA SER A 20 19.66 24.41 -22.59
C SER A 20 20.77 23.40 -22.30
N PHE A 21 21.05 23.14 -21.01
CA PHE A 21 21.83 21.97 -20.64
C PHE A 21 21.00 20.73 -20.98
N PRO A 22 21.51 19.78 -21.80
CA PRO A 22 20.84 18.50 -21.96
C PRO A 22 20.87 17.80 -20.60
N THR A 23 19.73 17.70 -19.94
CA THR A 23 19.56 16.77 -18.82
C THR A 23 19.68 15.37 -19.40
N SER A 24 20.83 14.73 -19.22
CA SER A 24 20.97 13.30 -19.45
C SER A 24 20.09 12.58 -18.43
N ILE A 25 18.86 12.27 -18.83
CA ILE A 25 18.02 11.30 -18.12
C ILE A 25 18.75 9.97 -18.30
N ASN A 26 19.46 9.51 -17.26
CA ASN A 26 19.99 8.15 -17.27
C ASN A 26 18.78 7.22 -17.35
N ALA A 27 18.60 6.55 -18.48
CA ALA A 27 17.59 5.52 -18.63
C ALA A 27 17.86 4.42 -17.59
N LEU A 28 16.81 3.96 -16.91
CA LEU A 28 16.93 2.82 -16.01
C LEU A 28 17.29 1.58 -16.85
N ASP A 29 18.46 0.99 -16.61
CA ASP A 29 18.94 -0.17 -17.36
C ASP A 29 18.60 -1.51 -16.68
N LYS A 30 18.22 -1.48 -15.40
CA LYS A 30 17.87 -2.66 -14.61
C LYS A 30 16.86 -2.33 -13.52
N ILE A 31 15.95 -3.26 -13.28
CA ILE A 31 15.06 -3.27 -12.11
C ILE A 31 15.71 -4.10 -11.00
N GLU A 32 15.91 -3.51 -9.82
CA GLU A 32 16.33 -4.24 -8.63
C GLU A 32 15.20 -5.15 -8.16
N ASN A 33 15.50 -6.33 -7.62
CA ASN A 33 14.49 -7.26 -7.12
C ASN A 33 14.76 -7.64 -5.67
N ILE A 34 13.76 -7.50 -4.80
CA ILE A 34 13.77 -8.02 -3.44
C ILE A 34 12.94 -9.30 -3.44
N GLN A 35 13.63 -10.42 -3.33
CA GLN A 35 13.00 -11.73 -3.39
C GLN A 35 13.77 -12.70 -2.49
N GLY A 36 13.05 -13.27 -1.52
CA GLY A 36 13.49 -14.41 -0.73
C GLY A 36 13.18 -15.73 -1.44
N VAL A 37 13.54 -16.84 -0.80
CA VAL A 37 13.19 -18.19 -1.28
C VAL A 37 11.68 -18.43 -1.28
N ASP A 38 10.94 -17.71 -0.46
CA ASP A 38 9.48 -17.72 -0.35
C ASP A 38 8.94 -16.36 0.13
N LYS A 39 7.62 -16.30 0.39
CA LYS A 39 6.94 -15.11 0.90
C LYS A 39 7.38 -14.69 2.32
N TYR A 40 7.76 -15.64 3.18
CA TYR A 40 8.22 -15.36 4.54
C TYR A 40 9.60 -14.70 4.53
N GLU A 41 10.54 -15.23 3.75
CA GLU A 41 11.87 -14.62 3.60
C GLU A 41 11.78 -13.28 2.86
N THR A 42 10.90 -13.14 1.86
CA THR A 42 10.69 -11.84 1.21
C THR A 42 10.17 -10.78 2.19
N ALA A 43 9.19 -11.13 3.04
CA ALA A 43 8.73 -10.26 4.13
C ALA A 43 9.87 -9.92 5.12
N GLY A 44 10.68 -10.91 5.47
CA GLY A 44 11.88 -10.74 6.30
C GLY A 44 12.87 -9.74 5.69
N LEU A 45 13.23 -9.89 4.42
CA LEU A 45 14.13 -8.99 3.70
C LEU A 45 13.60 -7.56 3.60
N ILE A 46 12.29 -7.38 3.45
CA ILE A 46 11.65 -6.05 3.47
C ILE A 46 11.74 -5.45 4.88
N SER A 47 11.44 -6.24 5.91
CA SER A 47 11.55 -5.79 7.31
C SER A 47 12.98 -5.38 7.68
N ASP A 48 14.00 -6.05 7.14
CA ASP A 48 15.41 -5.71 7.36
C ASP A 48 15.82 -4.34 6.76
N LYS A 49 14.97 -3.73 5.90
CA LYS A 49 15.15 -2.36 5.40
C LYS A 49 14.57 -1.30 6.35
N GLN A 50 13.98 -1.71 7.46
CA GLN A 50 13.37 -0.84 8.45
C GLN A 50 14.10 -0.95 9.79
N ASP A 51 14.13 0.15 10.52
CA ASP A 51 14.41 0.10 11.95
C ASP A 51 13.07 -0.11 12.68
N PHE A 52 12.86 -1.31 13.24
CA PHE A 52 11.60 -1.69 13.88
C PHE A 52 11.85 -2.51 15.15
N THR A 53 10.98 -2.29 16.14
CA THR A 53 10.88 -3.10 17.37
C THR A 53 9.44 -3.59 17.61
N THR A 54 8.50 -3.19 16.75
CA THR A 54 7.11 -3.66 16.72
C THR A 54 6.88 -4.45 15.44
N ALA A 55 6.09 -5.52 15.50
CA ALA A 55 5.67 -6.26 14.32
C ALA A 55 4.14 -6.46 14.28
N VAL A 56 3.59 -6.56 13.08
CA VAL A 56 2.26 -7.08 12.80
C VAL A 56 2.44 -8.46 12.17
N LEU A 57 1.89 -9.48 12.80
CA LEU A 57 1.98 -10.88 12.39
C LEU A 57 0.69 -11.32 11.71
N ILE A 58 0.82 -11.79 10.47
CA ILE A 58 -0.29 -12.13 9.59
C ILE A 58 -0.11 -13.57 9.12
N ASN A 59 -1.17 -14.38 9.16
CA ASN A 59 -1.17 -15.67 8.51
C ASN A 59 -1.28 -15.47 6.98
N ALA A 60 -0.29 -15.97 6.25
CA ALA A 60 -0.14 -15.74 4.82
C ALA A 60 -1.19 -16.46 3.95
N ASP A 61 -2.00 -17.35 4.52
CA ASP A 61 -2.99 -18.17 3.81
C ASP A 61 -4.43 -17.85 4.23
N SER A 62 -4.66 -17.34 5.46
CA SER A 62 -6.01 -17.22 6.03
C SER A 62 -6.39 -15.84 6.57
N THR A 63 -5.43 -14.92 6.76
CA THR A 63 -5.71 -13.57 7.29
C THR A 63 -5.16 -12.47 6.40
N MET A 64 -4.98 -12.74 5.11
CA MET A 64 -4.44 -11.77 4.16
C MET A 64 -5.26 -10.46 4.14
N VAL A 65 -6.58 -10.55 4.07
CA VAL A 65 -7.46 -9.35 4.03
C VAL A 65 -7.49 -8.60 5.37
N ASP A 66 -7.55 -9.32 6.50
CA ASP A 66 -7.41 -8.72 7.84
C ASP A 66 -6.03 -8.04 7.97
N GLY A 67 -5.01 -8.63 7.35
CA GLY A 67 -3.66 -8.11 7.23
C GLY A 67 -3.58 -6.81 6.44
N ILE A 68 -4.31 -6.70 5.31
CA ILE A 68 -4.48 -5.46 4.57
C ILE A 68 -5.08 -4.39 5.49
N ALA A 69 -6.12 -4.72 6.26
CA ALA A 69 -6.73 -3.79 7.20
C ALA A 69 -5.73 -3.30 8.27
N ALA A 70 -4.81 -4.17 8.70
CA ALA A 70 -3.76 -3.85 9.66
C ALA A 70 -2.62 -2.96 9.12
N SER A 71 -2.62 -2.57 7.84
CA SER A 71 -1.55 -1.75 7.25
C SER A 71 -1.41 -0.39 7.94
N GLY A 72 -2.53 0.27 8.27
CA GLY A 72 -2.52 1.53 9.02
C GLY A 72 -1.98 1.38 10.44
N LEU A 73 -2.33 0.28 11.12
CA LEU A 73 -1.84 -0.05 12.46
C LEU A 73 -0.33 -0.29 12.45
N ALA A 74 0.18 -0.97 11.42
CA ALA A 74 1.61 -1.14 11.21
C ALA A 74 2.28 0.23 11.01
N GLY A 75 1.67 1.10 10.21
CA GLY A 75 2.12 2.47 9.97
C GLY A 75 2.31 3.31 11.24
N VAL A 76 1.27 3.42 12.07
CA VAL A 76 1.31 4.25 13.30
C VAL A 76 2.28 3.73 14.36
N ASN A 77 2.65 2.44 14.32
CA ASN A 77 3.65 1.85 15.21
C ASN A 77 5.06 1.77 14.59
N ASN A 78 5.26 2.22 13.33
CA ASN A 78 6.45 1.92 12.54
C ASN A 78 6.83 0.42 12.60
N ALA A 79 5.82 -0.43 12.51
CA ALA A 79 5.97 -1.87 12.64
C ALA A 79 6.40 -2.50 11.31
N ALA A 80 7.13 -3.61 11.41
CA ALA A 80 7.30 -4.54 10.30
C ALA A 80 6.02 -5.35 10.09
N ILE A 81 5.73 -5.72 8.84
CA ILE A 81 4.70 -6.70 8.51
C ILE A 81 5.40 -8.04 8.27
N LEU A 82 5.14 -9.02 9.13
CA LEU A 82 5.74 -10.35 9.08
C LEU A 82 4.66 -11.42 8.86
N LEU A 83 5.06 -12.52 8.23
CA LEU A 83 4.15 -13.59 7.85
C LEU A 83 4.35 -14.84 8.72
N THR A 84 3.28 -15.58 8.96
CA THR A 84 3.29 -16.85 9.71
C THR A 84 2.35 -17.87 9.07
N ASN A 85 2.38 -19.10 9.61
CA ASN A 85 1.36 -20.11 9.38
C ASN A 85 0.46 -20.26 10.62
N LYS A 86 -0.55 -21.12 10.52
CA LYS A 86 -1.53 -21.31 11.59
C LYS A 86 -0.90 -21.82 12.87
N ASP A 87 -0.14 -22.89 12.76
CA ASP A 87 0.35 -23.66 13.90
C ASP A 87 1.86 -23.52 14.10
N ASP A 88 2.55 -22.74 13.27
CA ASP A 88 3.99 -22.55 13.32
C ASP A 88 4.43 -21.17 12.79
N ILE A 89 5.58 -20.71 13.25
CA ILE A 89 6.26 -19.50 12.76
C ILE A 89 7.46 -19.95 11.91
N PRO A 90 7.47 -19.70 10.59
CA PRO A 90 8.59 -20.06 9.73
C PRO A 90 9.91 -19.43 10.20
N GLU A 91 11.01 -20.15 9.98
CA GLU A 91 12.36 -19.74 10.42
C GLU A 91 12.75 -18.33 9.94
N ALA A 92 12.41 -18.00 8.69
CA ALA A 92 12.61 -16.67 8.12
C ALA A 92 12.00 -15.57 9.00
N THR A 93 10.79 -15.79 9.51
CA THR A 93 10.10 -14.87 10.42
C THR A 93 10.70 -14.91 11.83
N LEU A 94 10.99 -16.09 12.38
CA LEU A 94 11.59 -16.25 13.71
C LEU A 94 12.90 -15.46 13.86
N GLN A 95 13.73 -15.42 12.82
CA GLN A 95 14.98 -14.67 12.84
C GLN A 95 14.76 -13.17 13.02
N ARG A 96 13.73 -12.61 12.39
CA ARG A 96 13.41 -11.17 12.46
C ARG A 96 12.66 -10.82 13.75
N LEU A 97 11.99 -11.80 14.36
CA LEU A 97 11.39 -11.67 15.69
C LEU A 97 12.42 -11.45 16.83
N ASN A 98 13.73 -11.68 16.62
CA ASN A 98 14.74 -11.46 17.66
C ASN A 98 14.85 -10.00 18.14
N ARG A 99 14.45 -9.02 17.32
CA ARG A 99 14.47 -7.58 17.68
C ARG A 99 13.11 -7.03 18.08
N VAL A 100 12.07 -7.87 18.07
CA VAL A 100 10.69 -7.47 18.34
C VAL A 100 10.42 -7.50 19.84
N THR A 101 9.85 -6.41 20.34
CA THR A 101 9.42 -6.25 21.75
C THR A 101 7.90 -6.26 21.89
N LYS A 102 7.19 -5.83 20.86
CA LYS A 102 5.72 -5.79 20.80
C LYS A 102 5.25 -6.40 19.49
N ILE A 103 4.24 -7.27 19.55
CA ILE A 103 3.71 -7.92 18.36
C ILE A 103 2.18 -7.91 18.38
N TYR A 104 1.60 -7.45 17.27
CA TYR A 104 0.18 -7.55 17.00
C TYR A 104 -0.10 -8.82 16.21
N VAL A 105 -0.94 -9.71 16.72
CA VAL A 105 -1.36 -10.93 16.03
C VAL A 105 -2.73 -10.67 15.42
N ILE A 106 -2.83 -10.71 14.09
CA ILE A 106 -4.06 -10.37 13.37
C ILE A 106 -4.83 -11.63 13.03
N GLY A 107 -6.06 -11.73 13.56
CA GLY A 107 -6.96 -12.86 13.36
C GLY A 107 -7.07 -13.79 14.58
N GLY A 108 -8.15 -14.55 14.59
CA GLY A 108 -8.49 -15.47 15.69
C GLY A 108 -7.63 -16.73 15.70
N GLU A 109 -7.88 -17.59 16.69
CA GLU A 109 -7.11 -18.82 16.93
C GLU A 109 -7.19 -19.85 15.80
N ASN A 110 -8.25 -19.80 14.99
CA ASN A 110 -8.40 -20.66 13.81
C ASN A 110 -7.39 -20.31 12.71
N SER A 111 -6.90 -19.06 12.70
CA SER A 111 -5.95 -18.56 11.72
C SER A 111 -4.53 -18.50 12.28
N ILE A 112 -4.34 -18.13 13.54
CA ILE A 112 -3.04 -18.17 14.22
C ILE A 112 -3.26 -18.75 15.61
N SER A 113 -2.79 -19.97 15.84
CA SER A 113 -3.13 -20.77 17.02
C SER A 113 -2.66 -20.12 18.33
N LYS A 114 -3.25 -20.58 19.45
CA LYS A 114 -2.75 -20.20 20.78
C LYS A 114 -1.31 -20.62 21.01
N ASP A 115 -0.84 -21.67 20.35
CA ASP A 115 0.53 -22.15 20.57
C ASP A 115 1.55 -21.23 19.92
N VAL A 116 1.25 -20.67 18.74
CA VAL A 116 2.03 -19.56 18.16
C VAL A 116 2.08 -18.37 19.11
N GLU A 117 0.94 -17.96 19.69
CA GLU A 117 0.89 -16.88 20.67
C GLU A 117 1.71 -17.16 21.94
N LYS A 118 1.65 -18.38 22.46
CA LYS A 118 2.50 -18.81 23.60
C LYS A 118 3.99 -18.76 23.24
N MET A 119 4.37 -19.16 22.02
CA MET A 119 5.76 -19.06 21.56
C MET A 119 6.25 -17.60 21.59
N LEU A 120 5.41 -16.66 21.15
CA LEU A 120 5.73 -15.22 21.20
C LEU A 120 5.85 -14.71 22.64
N LEU A 121 4.95 -15.12 23.55
CA LEU A 121 4.99 -14.77 24.97
C LEU A 121 6.25 -15.33 25.67
N MET A 122 6.65 -16.56 25.37
CA MET A 122 7.89 -17.16 25.91
C MET A 122 9.15 -16.40 25.48
N ARG A 123 9.08 -15.70 24.34
CA ARG A 123 10.13 -14.78 23.86
C ARG A 123 10.07 -13.39 24.52
N ARG A 124 9.23 -13.24 25.57
CA ARG A 124 9.07 -12.02 26.38
C ARG A 124 8.56 -10.81 25.59
N MET A 125 7.81 -11.05 24.51
CA MET A 125 7.16 -9.99 23.75
C MET A 125 5.84 -9.58 24.42
N GLN A 126 5.49 -8.30 24.29
CA GLN A 126 4.11 -7.87 24.50
C GLN A 126 3.27 -8.33 23.31
N VAL A 127 2.42 -9.33 23.50
CA VAL A 127 1.54 -9.86 22.45
C VAL A 127 0.14 -9.25 22.57
N ILE A 128 -0.37 -8.69 21.48
CA ILE A 128 -1.73 -8.14 21.38
C ILE A 128 -2.44 -8.84 20.22
N ARG A 129 -3.37 -9.74 20.51
CA ARG A 129 -4.24 -10.32 19.48
C ARG A 129 -5.36 -9.35 19.14
N ILE A 130 -5.62 -9.15 17.85
CA ILE A 130 -6.77 -8.42 17.35
C ILE A 130 -7.56 -9.35 16.44
N ASP A 131 -8.73 -9.77 16.90
CA ASP A 131 -9.63 -10.65 16.17
C ASP A 131 -11.09 -10.24 16.34
N GLY A 132 -11.86 -10.47 15.29
CA GLY A 132 -13.30 -10.26 15.26
C GLY A 132 -14.10 -11.52 15.01
N VAL A 133 -15.41 -11.41 15.14
CA VAL A 133 -16.35 -12.49 14.74
C VAL A 133 -16.25 -12.80 13.24
N ASP A 134 -15.87 -11.80 12.46
CA ASP A 134 -15.47 -11.90 11.06
C ASP A 134 -14.45 -10.80 10.72
N ARG A 135 -14.02 -10.75 9.45
CA ARG A 135 -13.05 -9.74 8.98
C ARG A 135 -13.54 -8.30 9.11
N VAL A 136 -14.85 -8.06 9.05
CA VAL A 136 -15.42 -6.71 9.20
C VAL A 136 -15.21 -6.24 10.63
N ASP A 137 -15.58 -7.05 11.62
CA ASP A 137 -15.32 -6.77 13.03
C ASP A 137 -13.81 -6.69 13.36
N THR A 138 -12.98 -7.56 12.76
CA THR A 138 -11.51 -7.44 12.90
C THR A 138 -11.03 -6.06 12.43
N SER A 139 -11.51 -5.58 11.28
CA SER A 139 -11.12 -4.27 10.74
C SER A 139 -11.53 -3.10 11.63
N TYR A 140 -12.71 -3.17 12.27
CA TYR A 140 -13.17 -2.18 13.24
C TYR A 140 -12.29 -2.15 14.50
N LYS A 141 -11.87 -3.31 15.00
CA LYS A 141 -10.98 -3.40 16.16
C LYS A 141 -9.58 -2.88 15.82
N ILE A 142 -9.08 -3.18 14.63
CA ILE A 142 -7.82 -2.61 14.13
C ILE A 142 -7.91 -1.08 14.07
N ALA A 143 -8.99 -0.53 13.50
CA ALA A 143 -9.21 0.91 13.45
C ALA A 143 -9.26 1.53 14.87
N GLY A 144 -9.88 0.84 15.83
CA GLY A 144 -9.89 1.28 17.24
C GLY A 144 -8.49 1.31 17.87
N GLU A 145 -7.60 0.37 17.52
CA GLU A 145 -6.20 0.41 17.95
C GLU A 145 -5.41 1.54 17.29
N ILE A 146 -5.72 1.91 16.05
CA ILE A 146 -5.12 3.07 15.37
C ILE A 146 -5.50 4.36 16.10
N GLU A 147 -6.79 4.58 16.39
CA GLU A 147 -7.30 5.80 17.04
C GLU A 147 -6.77 6.00 18.47
N LYS A 148 -6.36 4.92 19.15
CA LYS A 148 -5.67 5.03 20.46
C LYS A 148 -4.28 5.66 20.34
N ILE A 149 -3.68 5.64 19.16
CA ILE A 149 -2.30 6.08 18.90
C ILE A 149 -2.28 7.41 18.14
N LYS A 150 -3.14 7.53 17.12
CA LYS A 150 -3.20 8.68 16.23
C LYS A 150 -4.63 8.89 15.77
N ASN A 151 -5.12 10.14 15.87
CA ASN A 151 -6.36 10.54 15.23
C ASN A 151 -6.18 10.48 13.70
N SER A 152 -7.06 9.75 13.03
CA SER A 152 -6.98 9.61 11.57
C SER A 152 -7.49 10.86 10.85
N ASP A 153 -6.83 11.25 9.76
CA ASP A 153 -7.27 12.37 8.91
C ASP A 153 -8.12 11.92 7.71
N LYS A 154 -8.22 10.59 7.51
CA LYS A 154 -9.00 9.91 6.47
C LYS A 154 -9.16 8.43 6.81
N MET A 155 -10.08 7.77 6.12
CA MET A 155 -10.19 6.31 6.14
C MET A 155 -10.40 5.76 4.72
N PHE A 156 -10.13 4.46 4.57
CA PHE A 156 -10.41 3.70 3.36
C PHE A 156 -11.54 2.71 3.62
N LEU A 157 -12.49 2.63 2.71
CA LEU A 157 -13.54 1.62 2.70
C LEU A 157 -13.26 0.66 1.54
N VAL A 158 -13.17 -0.64 1.82
CA VAL A 158 -12.85 -1.65 0.80
C VAL A 158 -13.75 -2.87 1.00
N ASN A 159 -14.02 -3.62 -0.08
CA ASN A 159 -14.73 -4.88 0.08
C ASN A 159 -13.81 -5.91 0.73
N GLY A 160 -14.28 -6.52 1.81
CA GLY A 160 -13.52 -7.52 2.55
C GLY A 160 -13.58 -8.90 1.90
N PHE A 161 -14.51 -9.19 0.99
CA PHE A 161 -14.85 -10.55 0.54
C PHE A 161 -14.72 -10.74 -0.98
N LYS A 162 -14.49 -9.65 -1.72
CA LYS A 162 -14.30 -9.62 -3.17
C LYS A 162 -13.15 -8.68 -3.50
N ASP A 163 -12.48 -8.97 -4.61
CA ASP A 163 -11.46 -8.11 -5.22
C ASP A 163 -10.40 -7.58 -4.25
N GLU A 164 -9.73 -8.49 -3.55
CA GLU A 164 -8.63 -8.19 -2.61
C GLU A 164 -7.54 -7.29 -3.21
N ALA A 165 -7.37 -7.31 -4.53
CA ALA A 165 -6.42 -6.46 -5.24
C ALA A 165 -6.76 -4.96 -5.15
N ASP A 166 -8.05 -4.61 -5.11
CA ASP A 166 -8.48 -3.23 -4.87
C ASP A 166 -8.17 -2.83 -3.42
N ALA A 167 -8.41 -3.73 -2.46
CA ALA A 167 -8.11 -3.49 -1.05
C ALA A 167 -6.60 -3.27 -0.80
N VAL A 168 -5.73 -4.14 -1.32
CA VAL A 168 -4.28 -4.02 -1.11
C VAL A 168 -3.67 -2.79 -1.79
N SER A 169 -4.35 -2.23 -2.80
CA SER A 169 -3.86 -1.05 -3.52
C SER A 169 -3.68 0.18 -2.62
N VAL A 170 -4.40 0.27 -1.49
CA VAL A 170 -4.24 1.34 -0.51
C VAL A 170 -3.41 0.96 0.72
N ALA A 171 -2.87 -0.26 0.80
CA ALA A 171 -2.13 -0.73 1.97
C ALA A 171 -0.90 0.16 2.29
N SER A 172 -0.12 0.53 1.28
CA SER A 172 1.04 1.43 1.43
C SER A 172 0.64 2.87 1.80
N VAL A 173 -0.49 3.35 1.28
CA VAL A 173 -1.05 4.67 1.64
C VAL A 173 -1.50 4.67 3.10
N ALA A 174 -2.23 3.62 3.52
CA ALA A 174 -2.68 3.43 4.89
C ALA A 174 -1.50 3.34 5.85
N TYR A 175 -0.45 2.59 5.49
CA TYR A 175 0.79 2.54 6.24
C TYR A 175 1.43 3.92 6.37
N ARG A 176 1.64 4.65 5.26
CA ARG A 176 2.26 5.99 5.28
C ARG A 176 1.49 6.95 6.17
N ASP A 177 0.17 6.97 6.02
CA ASP A 177 -0.69 7.99 6.62
C ASP A 177 -1.22 7.59 8.00
N GLY A 178 -1.01 6.34 8.40
CA GLY A 178 -1.61 5.78 9.62
C GLY A 178 -3.14 5.75 9.55
N ALA A 179 -3.69 5.50 8.37
CA ALA A 179 -5.13 5.58 8.12
C ALA A 179 -5.81 4.21 8.26
N PRO A 180 -6.99 4.12 8.89
CA PRO A 180 -7.78 2.90 8.96
C PRO A 180 -8.23 2.44 7.58
N ILE A 181 -8.21 1.12 7.38
CA ILE A 181 -8.88 0.44 6.28
C ILE A 181 -10.02 -0.37 6.89
N ILE A 182 -11.24 0.02 6.53
CA ILE A 182 -12.49 -0.58 6.97
C ILE A 182 -12.97 -1.57 5.91
N LEU A 183 -13.24 -2.80 6.32
CA LEU A 183 -13.75 -3.84 5.44
C LEU A 183 -15.28 -3.85 5.47
N THR A 184 -15.92 -4.05 4.32
CA THR A 184 -17.38 -4.26 4.22
C THR A 184 -17.70 -5.54 3.44
N LYS A 185 -18.87 -6.13 3.67
CA LYS A 185 -19.41 -7.22 2.85
C LYS A 185 -19.98 -6.74 1.51
N ASP A 186 -20.05 -5.42 1.33
CA ASP A 186 -20.94 -4.74 0.40
C ASP A 186 -22.42 -5.01 0.73
N ILE A 187 -23.23 -3.98 0.58
CA ILE A 187 -24.68 -4.04 0.79
C ILE A 187 -25.27 -3.32 -0.41
N PRO A 188 -26.10 -3.97 -1.23
CA PRO A 188 -26.54 -3.38 -2.49
C PRO A 188 -27.66 -2.35 -2.30
N SER A 189 -28.37 -2.38 -1.17
CA SER A 189 -29.53 -1.51 -0.93
C SER A 189 -29.78 -1.23 0.56
N ALA A 190 -30.58 -0.20 0.83
CA ALA A 190 -31.00 0.15 2.19
C ALA A 190 -31.87 -0.92 2.88
N GLU A 191 -32.54 -1.75 2.10
CA GLU A 191 -33.44 -2.79 2.62
C GLU A 191 -32.66 -4.00 3.14
N GLU A 192 -31.47 -4.25 2.59
CA GLU A 192 -30.55 -5.33 2.98
C GLU A 192 -29.56 -4.89 4.06
N ASP A 193 -29.56 -3.60 4.38
CA ASP A 193 -28.66 -3.03 5.36
C ASP A 193 -29.09 -3.37 6.78
N THR A 194 -28.48 -4.41 7.31
CA THR A 194 -28.61 -4.84 8.70
C THR A 194 -27.36 -4.51 9.52
N ASP A 195 -26.37 -3.85 8.90
CA ASP A 195 -25.08 -3.57 9.51
C ASP A 195 -25.19 -2.38 10.48
N LEU A 196 -25.07 -2.70 11.77
CA LEU A 196 -24.82 -1.75 12.85
C LEU A 196 -23.33 -1.37 12.87
N ASP A 197 -22.81 -0.85 11.75
CA ASP A 197 -21.40 -0.46 11.67
C ASP A 197 -21.09 0.61 12.73
N PRO A 198 -20.27 0.31 13.74
CA PRO A 198 -19.92 1.28 14.77
C PRO A 198 -19.07 2.42 14.23
N TRP A 199 -18.48 2.30 13.04
CA TRP A 199 -17.72 3.32 12.32
C TRP A 199 -18.59 4.18 11.38
N PHE A 200 -19.90 3.89 11.29
CA PHE A 200 -20.84 4.73 10.58
C PHE A 200 -21.08 6.05 11.34
N GLY A 201 -20.78 7.18 10.70
CA GLY A 201 -21.05 8.52 11.22
C GLY A 201 -20.07 9.04 12.30
N VAL A 202 -19.02 8.29 12.65
CA VAL A 202 -18.09 8.67 13.74
C VAL A 202 -16.91 9.53 13.30
N SER A 203 -16.63 9.63 12.01
CA SER A 203 -15.44 10.36 11.57
C SER A 203 -15.79 11.50 10.63
N PRO A 204 -15.54 12.78 10.99
CA PRO A 204 -15.71 13.93 10.09
C PRO A 204 -14.66 13.95 8.95
N VAL A 205 -13.94 12.84 8.76
CA VAL A 205 -12.81 12.74 7.85
C VAL A 205 -13.27 12.26 6.47
N PRO A 206 -12.53 12.61 5.40
CA PRO A 206 -12.76 12.04 4.08
C PRO A 206 -12.67 10.49 4.10
N VAL A 207 -13.70 9.86 3.53
CA VAL A 207 -13.74 8.42 3.28
C VAL A 207 -13.45 8.17 1.80
N TYR A 208 -12.55 7.24 1.48
CA TYR A 208 -12.27 6.80 0.11
C TYR A 208 -12.70 5.35 -0.09
N ALA A 209 -13.67 5.12 -0.95
CA ALA A 209 -14.14 3.78 -1.30
C ALA A 209 -13.28 3.22 -2.44
N ILE A 210 -12.51 2.17 -2.18
CA ILE A 210 -11.56 1.62 -3.15
C ILE A 210 -12.18 0.40 -3.83
N GLY A 211 -12.46 0.56 -5.12
CA GLY A 211 -13.08 -0.47 -5.95
C GLY A 211 -14.24 0.05 -6.82
N GLY A 212 -14.49 -0.69 -7.91
CA GLY A 212 -15.56 -0.41 -8.86
C GLY A 212 -16.95 -0.71 -8.31
N GLU A 213 -17.99 -0.40 -9.10
CA GLU A 213 -19.40 -0.64 -8.76
C GLU A 213 -19.73 -2.13 -8.54
N SER A 214 -19.01 -3.03 -9.21
CA SER A 214 -19.16 -4.49 -9.04
C SER A 214 -18.70 -5.01 -7.67
N THR A 215 -17.87 -4.22 -6.98
CA THR A 215 -17.17 -4.60 -5.75
C THR A 215 -17.74 -3.82 -4.55
N LEU A 216 -18.12 -2.57 -4.77
CA LEU A 216 -18.76 -1.70 -3.78
C LEU A 216 -19.95 -1.02 -4.44
N SER A 217 -21.17 -1.32 -3.98
CA SER A 217 -22.38 -0.73 -4.52
C SER A 217 -22.42 0.79 -4.35
N ASP A 218 -23.23 1.49 -5.16
CA ASP A 218 -23.45 2.92 -4.94
C ASP A 218 -24.15 3.22 -3.61
N TYR A 219 -24.93 2.26 -3.11
CA TYR A 219 -25.54 2.37 -1.80
C TYR A 219 -24.47 2.46 -0.70
N ILE A 220 -23.50 1.55 -0.66
CA ILE A 220 -22.48 1.55 0.39
C ILE A 220 -21.57 2.79 0.25
N VAL A 221 -21.22 3.20 -0.97
CA VAL A 221 -20.45 4.43 -1.19
C VAL A 221 -21.19 5.67 -0.70
N SER A 222 -22.48 5.78 -1.01
CA SER A 222 -23.35 6.88 -0.55
C SER A 222 -23.53 6.87 0.97
N ARG A 223 -23.74 5.69 1.57
CA ARG A 223 -23.86 5.49 3.02
C ARG A 223 -22.67 6.07 3.76
N TYR A 224 -21.45 5.77 3.33
CA TYR A 224 -20.23 6.31 3.96
C TYR A 224 -19.86 7.72 3.49
N ARG A 225 -20.65 8.34 2.61
CA ARG A 225 -20.32 9.62 1.95
C ARG A 225 -18.92 9.58 1.32
N ALA A 226 -18.55 8.42 0.79
CA ALA A 226 -17.21 8.13 0.33
C ALA A 226 -16.96 8.66 -1.09
N THR A 227 -15.71 9.04 -1.36
CA THR A 227 -15.25 9.28 -2.73
C THR A 227 -14.77 7.96 -3.31
N ARG A 228 -15.43 7.47 -4.36
CA ARG A 228 -15.00 6.24 -5.05
C ARG A 228 -13.68 6.45 -5.79
N ILE A 229 -12.77 5.51 -5.64
CA ILE A 229 -11.55 5.35 -6.44
C ILE A 229 -11.55 3.89 -6.93
N GLY A 230 -11.99 3.68 -8.16
CA GLY A 230 -12.09 2.35 -8.76
C GLY A 230 -11.75 2.41 -10.24
N GLY A 231 -11.44 1.25 -10.82
CA GLY A 231 -11.19 1.07 -12.24
C GLY A 231 -12.03 -0.06 -12.82
N VAL A 232 -11.88 -0.28 -14.14
CA VAL A 232 -12.50 -1.42 -14.84
C VAL A 232 -11.89 -2.76 -14.44
N ASP A 233 -10.69 -2.74 -13.85
CA ASP A 233 -10.00 -3.88 -13.27
C ASP A 233 -9.07 -3.43 -12.12
N ARG A 234 -8.46 -4.42 -11.45
CA ARG A 234 -7.54 -4.19 -10.33
C ARG A 234 -6.33 -3.31 -10.67
N TYR A 235 -5.86 -3.34 -11.91
CA TYR A 235 -4.69 -2.59 -12.34
C TYR A 235 -5.05 -1.12 -12.53
N GLN A 236 -6.22 -0.84 -13.10
CA GLN A 236 -6.75 0.51 -13.22
C GLN A 236 -7.15 1.08 -11.84
N THR A 237 -7.73 0.29 -10.93
CA THR A 237 -7.96 0.72 -9.54
C THR A 237 -6.63 1.11 -8.88
N ASN A 238 -5.61 0.25 -8.96
CA ASN A 238 -4.29 0.53 -8.42
C ASN A 238 -3.68 1.81 -9.01
N LYS A 239 -3.73 2.00 -10.34
CA LYS A 239 -3.30 3.24 -11.00
C LYS A 239 -4.03 4.48 -10.48
N ASN A 240 -5.35 4.42 -10.35
CA ASN A 240 -6.16 5.54 -9.85
C ASN A 240 -5.82 5.89 -8.39
N VAL A 241 -5.54 4.90 -7.55
CA VAL A 241 -5.04 5.09 -6.18
C VAL A 241 -3.68 5.80 -6.20
N ILE A 242 -2.77 5.37 -7.07
CA ILE A 242 -1.44 5.97 -7.19
C ILE A 242 -1.53 7.43 -7.64
N GLU A 243 -2.31 7.72 -8.68
CA GLU A 243 -2.53 9.08 -9.18
C GLU A 243 -3.11 10.00 -8.09
N LYS A 244 -4.01 9.47 -7.24
CA LYS A 244 -4.61 10.22 -6.14
C LYS A 244 -3.63 10.52 -5.00
N PHE A 245 -2.83 9.54 -4.57
CA PHE A 245 -2.07 9.59 -3.31
C PHE A 245 -0.55 9.70 -3.46
N TYR A 246 -0.03 9.56 -4.68
CA TYR A 246 1.39 9.63 -5.02
C TYR A 246 1.62 10.46 -6.29
N ASN A 247 0.84 11.54 -6.47
CA ASN A 247 0.97 12.40 -7.63
C ASN A 247 2.42 12.90 -7.81
N GLY A 248 2.97 12.71 -9.00
CA GLY A 248 4.35 13.09 -9.34
C GLY A 248 5.42 12.09 -8.90
N ALA A 249 5.07 10.89 -8.42
CA ALA A 249 6.04 9.85 -8.10
C ALA A 249 6.96 9.53 -9.28
N LYS A 250 8.25 9.36 -8.97
CA LYS A 250 9.30 8.93 -9.91
C LYS A 250 9.97 7.63 -9.51
N GLU A 251 9.73 7.18 -8.29
CA GLU A 251 10.20 5.90 -7.79
C GLU A 251 9.01 4.98 -7.55
N PHE A 252 9.13 3.72 -7.94
CA PHE A 252 8.03 2.75 -7.88
C PHE A 252 8.52 1.41 -7.33
N TYR A 253 7.65 0.76 -6.56
CA TYR A 253 7.74 -0.67 -6.32
C TYR A 253 6.79 -1.40 -7.26
N ILE A 254 7.16 -2.58 -7.76
CA ILE A 254 6.28 -3.42 -8.58
C ILE A 254 6.08 -4.78 -7.90
N THR A 255 4.84 -5.26 -7.85
CA THR A 255 4.47 -6.57 -7.31
C THR A 255 3.49 -7.28 -8.25
N SER A 256 3.40 -8.60 -8.14
CA SER A 256 2.36 -9.35 -8.86
C SER A 256 0.97 -8.83 -8.49
N GLY A 257 0.11 -8.62 -9.50
CA GLY A 257 -1.31 -8.35 -9.30
C GLY A 257 -2.12 -9.62 -9.00
N ASP A 258 -1.51 -10.80 -9.03
CA ASP A 258 -2.13 -12.09 -8.75
C ASP A 258 -1.72 -12.63 -7.36
N ASP A 259 -0.46 -12.45 -6.96
CA ASP A 259 0.04 -12.80 -5.63
C ASP A 259 0.19 -11.54 -4.77
N LEU A 260 -0.90 -11.18 -4.11
CA LEU A 260 -1.07 -9.92 -3.40
C LEU A 260 -0.31 -9.85 -2.07
N VAL A 261 0.23 -10.98 -1.59
CA VAL A 261 1.05 -11.01 -0.37
C VAL A 261 2.24 -10.05 -0.47
N TYR A 262 2.86 -9.97 -1.65
CA TYR A 262 4.00 -9.11 -1.88
C TYR A 262 3.63 -7.63 -1.85
N ALA A 263 2.44 -7.26 -2.34
CA ALA A 263 1.94 -5.89 -2.23
C ALA A 263 1.72 -5.50 -0.76
N LEU A 264 1.13 -6.41 0.02
CA LEU A 264 0.92 -6.19 1.45
C LEU A 264 2.25 -6.01 2.19
N VAL A 265 3.19 -6.96 2.06
CA VAL A 265 4.47 -6.88 2.80
C VAL A 265 5.39 -5.77 2.29
N ALA A 266 5.17 -5.24 1.08
CA ALA A 266 5.87 -4.07 0.56
C ALA A 266 5.44 -2.76 1.20
N SER A 267 4.22 -2.69 1.77
CA SER A 267 3.64 -1.45 2.34
C SER A 267 4.58 -0.67 3.26
N PRO A 268 5.33 -1.30 4.19
CA PRO A 268 6.23 -0.58 5.09
C PRO A 268 7.45 0.05 4.40
N LEU A 269 7.86 -0.47 3.25
CA LEU A 269 8.94 0.07 2.41
C LEU A 269 8.41 1.10 1.42
N ALA A 270 7.20 0.88 0.90
CA ALA A 270 6.50 1.69 -0.09
C ALA A 270 5.80 2.93 0.52
N LYS A 271 6.36 3.53 1.58
CA LYS A 271 5.75 4.70 2.24
C LYS A 271 5.61 5.86 1.27
N ASN A 272 6.69 6.22 0.57
CA ASN A 272 6.76 7.42 -0.29
C ASN A 272 6.80 7.11 -1.79
N ALA A 273 6.95 5.84 -2.16
CA ALA A 273 6.95 5.36 -3.52
C ALA A 273 5.82 4.33 -3.67
N PRO A 274 4.91 4.49 -4.65
CA PRO A 274 3.75 3.61 -4.80
C PRO A 274 4.13 2.17 -5.14
N VAL A 275 3.26 1.23 -4.76
CA VAL A 275 3.28 -0.16 -5.25
C VAL A 275 2.37 -0.26 -6.46
N VAL A 276 2.94 -0.58 -7.61
CA VAL A 276 2.22 -0.86 -8.85
C VAL A 276 1.97 -2.36 -8.96
N LEU A 277 0.69 -2.74 -9.07
CA LEU A 277 0.32 -4.11 -9.37
C LEU A 277 0.56 -4.39 -10.85
N VAL A 278 1.29 -5.45 -11.15
CA VAL A 278 1.65 -5.81 -12.53
C VAL A 278 1.34 -7.26 -12.87
N SER A 279 1.02 -7.47 -14.14
CA SER A 279 0.94 -8.77 -14.82
C SER A 279 1.27 -8.61 -16.30
N ASN A 280 1.32 -9.71 -17.05
CA ASN A 280 1.51 -9.67 -18.50
C ASN A 280 0.41 -8.89 -19.26
N LYS A 281 -0.76 -8.64 -18.63
CA LYS A 281 -1.89 -7.92 -19.23
C LYS A 281 -2.09 -6.51 -18.68
N SER A 282 -1.44 -6.17 -17.58
CA SER A 282 -1.55 -4.84 -16.95
C SER A 282 -1.01 -3.70 -17.83
N ASP A 283 -1.65 -2.54 -17.77
CA ASP A 283 -1.11 -1.27 -18.27
C ASP A 283 0.06 -0.82 -17.38
N LYS A 284 1.24 -0.66 -17.98
CA LYS A 284 2.48 -0.27 -17.30
C LYS A 284 2.86 1.19 -17.54
N SER A 285 1.99 1.96 -18.19
CA SER A 285 2.25 3.37 -18.54
C SER A 285 2.59 4.26 -17.36
N ILE A 286 2.13 3.91 -16.14
CA ILE A 286 2.45 4.64 -14.92
C ILE A 286 3.95 4.66 -14.59
N LEU A 287 4.73 3.70 -15.12
CA LEU A 287 6.17 3.63 -14.93
C LEU A 287 6.97 4.55 -15.88
N SER A 288 6.30 5.21 -16.84
CA SER A 288 6.94 6.08 -17.82
C SER A 288 7.76 7.19 -17.15
N GLY A 289 9.03 7.28 -17.52
CA GLY A 289 9.97 8.26 -16.96
C GLY A 289 10.24 8.08 -15.46
N ALA A 290 10.08 6.86 -14.91
CA ALA A 290 10.52 6.53 -13.57
C ALA A 290 12.04 6.64 -13.44
N SER A 291 12.52 7.26 -12.36
CA SER A 291 13.94 7.31 -12.00
C SER A 291 14.42 6.05 -11.29
N LYS A 292 13.50 5.29 -10.66
CA LYS A 292 13.82 4.04 -9.98
C LYS A 292 12.62 3.10 -9.97
N VAL A 293 12.86 1.82 -10.24
CA VAL A 293 11.86 0.76 -10.07
C VAL A 293 12.50 -0.41 -9.32
N THR A 294 11.81 -0.90 -8.28
CA THR A 294 12.21 -2.08 -7.51
C THR A 294 11.09 -3.12 -7.55
N ALA A 295 11.37 -4.31 -8.05
CA ALA A 295 10.48 -5.45 -7.99
C ALA A 295 10.51 -6.12 -6.61
N ILE A 296 9.35 -6.65 -6.20
CA ILE A 296 9.21 -7.40 -4.97
C ILE A 296 8.46 -8.69 -5.29
N GLY A 297 9.13 -9.82 -5.08
CA GLY A 297 8.52 -11.16 -5.26
C GLY A 297 8.15 -11.52 -6.71
N ILE A 298 8.63 -10.80 -7.72
CA ILE A 298 8.36 -11.11 -9.12
C ILE A 298 9.46 -12.00 -9.68
N SER A 299 9.12 -13.24 -10.02
CA SER A 299 10.02 -14.21 -10.67
C SER A 299 9.89 -14.25 -12.20
N ASP A 300 8.75 -13.79 -12.75
CA ASP A 300 8.50 -13.76 -14.19
C ASP A 300 9.33 -12.67 -14.87
N LYS A 301 10.37 -13.10 -15.61
CA LYS A 301 11.26 -12.21 -16.34
C LYS A 301 10.54 -11.40 -17.43
N SER A 302 9.49 -11.95 -18.04
CA SER A 302 8.73 -11.23 -19.07
C SER A 302 8.02 -10.02 -18.49
N ILE A 303 7.45 -10.15 -17.29
CA ILE A 303 6.84 -9.01 -16.59
C ILE A 303 7.89 -7.93 -16.29
N ILE A 304 9.07 -8.33 -15.80
CA ILE A 304 10.18 -7.40 -15.51
C ILE A 304 10.64 -6.66 -16.77
N GLU A 305 10.85 -7.38 -17.89
CA GLU A 305 11.24 -6.79 -19.17
C GLU A 305 10.19 -5.79 -19.67
N GLN A 306 8.90 -6.15 -19.63
CA GLN A 306 7.82 -5.23 -20.00
C GLN A 306 7.76 -3.98 -19.11
N CYS A 307 8.06 -4.10 -17.81
CA CYS A 307 8.14 -2.96 -16.91
C CYS A 307 9.33 -2.06 -17.26
N LEU A 308 10.50 -2.66 -17.54
CA LEU A 308 11.69 -1.93 -17.93
C LEU A 308 11.49 -1.16 -19.25
N ASP A 309 10.80 -1.77 -20.22
CA ASP A 309 10.45 -1.13 -21.48
C ASP A 309 9.45 0.02 -21.29
N ALA A 310 8.53 -0.09 -20.33
CA ALA A 310 7.58 0.97 -20.01
C ALA A 310 8.27 2.19 -19.38
N VAL A 311 9.34 2.01 -18.60
CA VAL A 311 10.14 3.11 -18.02
C VAL A 311 10.80 3.98 -19.09
N LYS A 312 11.20 3.35 -20.21
CA LYS A 312 11.94 4.01 -21.31
C LYS A 312 11.05 4.80 -22.28
N LYS A 313 9.73 4.68 -22.14
CA LYS A 313 8.74 5.44 -22.93
C LYS A 313 8.43 6.76 -22.25
#